data_AF-W4L497-F1
#
_entry.id   AF-W4L497-F1
#
_cell.length_a   1.000
_cell.length_b   1.000
_cell.length_c   1.000
_cell.angle_alpha   90.00
_cell.angle_beta   90.00
_cell.angle_gamma   90.00
#
_symmetry.space_group_name_H-M   'P 1'
#
loop_
_entity.id
_entity.type
_entity.pdbx_description
1 polymer ?
#
loop_
_entity_poly.entity_id
_entity_poly.type
_entity_poly.pdbx_seq_one_letter_code
_entity_poly.pdbx_strand_id
1 'polypeptide(L)' 'MLEARFEFSAVDAIDAESIGEPGKRTFRVRILCGDESASLWMEKHRIAALGEAIPRLIEQLEAPDQHPDVS' A
#
# COMPACT_ATOMS: atom_id res chain seq x y z
N MET A 1 -12.03 10.93 14.49
CA MET A 1 -11.17 10.83 13.28
C MET A 1 -9.94 10.06 13.74
N LEU A 2 -9.63 8.88 13.20
CA LEU A 2 -8.36 8.23 13.50
C LEU A 2 -7.30 9.01 12.70
N GLU A 3 -6.49 9.81 13.38
CA GLU A 3 -5.33 10.43 12.75
C GLU A 3 -4.36 9.32 12.32
N ALA A 4 -3.95 9.36 11.05
CA ALA A 4 -2.87 8.51 10.57
C ALA A 4 -1.62 8.89 11.37
N ARG A 5 -1.14 7.99 12.22
CA ARG A 5 0.04 8.25 13.06
C ARG A 5 1.31 8.49 12.23
N PHE A 6 1.30 8.04 10.98
CA PHE A 6 2.39 8.21 10.02
C PHE A 6 1.78 8.56 8.66
N GLU A 7 2.16 9.69 8.09
CA GLU A 7 1.76 10.14 6.76
C GLU A 7 2.99 10.17 5.86
N PHE A 8 2.92 9.48 4.72
CA PHE A 8 3.97 9.50 3.70
C PHE A 8 3.38 10.14 2.45
N SER A 9 3.92 11.29 2.06
CA SER A 9 3.37 12.09 0.96
C SER A 9 3.93 11.67 -0.40
N ALA A 10 5.25 11.48 -0.52
CA ALA A 10 5.91 11.03 -1.73
C ALA A 10 6.73 9.77 -1.46
N VAL A 11 6.11 8.60 -1.67
CA VAL A 11 6.77 7.31 -1.50
C VAL A 11 7.58 6.99 -2.75
N ASP A 12 8.88 6.73 -2.58
CA ASP A 12 9.78 6.35 -3.68
C ASP A 12 9.61 4.87 -4.07
N ALA A 13 9.38 4.01 -3.07
CA ALA A 13 9.22 2.57 -3.28
C ALA A 13 8.39 1.90 -2.18
N ILE A 14 7.64 0.88 -2.60
CA ILE A 14 6.92 -0.05 -1.72
C ILE A 14 7.32 -1.47 -2.10
N ASP A 15 7.71 -2.28 -1.11
CA ASP A 15 8.05 -3.69 -1.32
C ASP A 15 7.35 -4.59 -0.30
N ALA A 16 7.03 -5.82 -0.71
CA ALA A 16 6.34 -6.81 0.10
C ALA A 16 7.22 -8.05 0.31
N GLU A 17 7.52 -8.34 1.58
CA GLU A 17 8.41 -9.43 1.95
C GLU A 17 7.66 -10.57 2.65
N SER A 18 8.06 -11.80 2.34
CA SER A 18 7.67 -12.99 3.11
C SER A 18 8.92 -13.61 3.74
N ILE A 19 8.98 -13.65 5.07
CA ILE A 19 10.21 -13.94 5.81
C ILE A 19 10.04 -15.24 6.61
N GLY A 20 11.01 -16.16 6.46
CA GLY A 20 11.07 -17.44 7.17
C GLY A 20 10.53 -18.63 6.38
N GLU A 21 10.45 -19.77 7.08
CA GLU A 21 10.09 -21.06 6.49
C GLU A 21 8.60 -21.14 6.09
N PRO A 22 8.26 -21.87 5.02
CA PRO A 22 6.87 -22.17 4.67
C PRO A 22 6.06 -22.65 5.89
N GLY A 23 4.87 -22.06 6.09
CA GLY A 23 3.99 -22.36 7.23
C GLY A 23 4.27 -21.55 8.50
N LYS A 24 5.43 -20.90 8.63
CA LYS A 24 5.79 -20.01 9.76
C LYS A 24 6.16 -18.59 9.32
N ARG A 25 5.85 -18.24 8.07
CA ARG A 25 6.23 -16.96 7.49
C ARG A 25 5.56 -15.80 8.20
N THR A 26 6.33 -14.75 8.44
CA THR A 26 5.81 -13.42 8.74
C THR A 26 5.84 -12.59 7.47
N PHE A 27 4.97 -11.58 7.40
CA PHE A 27 4.80 -10.74 6.22
C PHE A 27 4.97 -9.28 6.60
N ARG A 28 5.72 -8.55 5.78
CA ARG A 28 6.02 -7.15 6.00
C ARG A 28 5.88 -6.36 4.70
N VAL A 29 5.35 -5.15 4.81
CA VAL A 29 5.48 -4.12 3.78
C VAL A 29 6.55 -3.13 4.20
N ARG A 30 7.48 -2.83 3.29
CA ARG A 30 8.49 -1.79 3.45
C ARG A 30 8.14 -0.60 2.57
N ILE A 31 8.34 0.58 3.12
CA ILE A 31 8.11 1.86 2.44
C ILE A 31 9.42 2.65 2.53
N LEU A 32 9.84 3.24 1.41
CA LEU A 32 10.96 4.17 1.33
C LEU A 32 10.44 5.54 0.88
N CYS A 33 10.86 6.60 1.57
CA CYS A 33 10.47 7.98 1.34
C CYS A 33 11.65 8.90 1.68
N GLY A 34 12.47 9.23 0.69
CA GLY A 34 13.75 9.91 0.85
C GLY A 34 14.67 9.13 1.80
N ASP A 35 15.09 9.80 2.86
CA ASP A 35 15.92 9.21 3.93
C ASP A 35 15.10 8.49 5.01
N GLU A 36 13.77 8.49 4.90
CA GLU A 36 12.87 7.82 5.82
C GLU A 36 12.43 6.45 5.29
N SER A 37 12.23 5.52 6.22
CA SER A 37 11.67 4.22 5.89
C SER A 37 10.70 3.76 6.97
N ALA A 38 9.69 3.01 6.54
CA ALA A 38 8.73 2.40 7.43
C ALA A 38 8.56 0.92 7.14
N SER A 39 8.15 0.20 8.17
CA SER A 39 7.94 -1.24 8.16
C SER A 39 6.62 -1.56 8.83
N LEU A 40 5.71 -2.16 8.07
CA LEU A 40 4.42 -2.59 8.55
C LEU A 40 4.33 -4.12 8.55
N TRP A 41 4.32 -4.71 9.73
CA TRP A 41 4.09 -6.14 9.91
C TRP A 41 2.59 -6.45 9.88
N MET A 42 2.21 -7.51 9.17
CA MET A 42 0.80 -7.90 9.07
C MET A 42 0.64 -9.38 8.77
N GLU A 43 -0.59 -9.87 8.91
CA GLU A 43 -0.94 -11.24 8.57
C GLU A 43 -0.98 -11.47 7.07
N LYS A 44 -0.77 -12.73 6.65
CA LYS A 44 -0.80 -13.17 5.23
C LYS A 44 -2.04 -12.68 4.49
N HIS A 45 -3.21 -12.79 5.12
CA HIS A 45 -4.46 -12.42 4.48
C HIS A 45 -4.58 -10.91 4.24
N ARG A 46 -4.00 -10.09 5.13
CA ARG A 46 -4.01 -8.63 5.01
C ARG A 46 -3.07 -8.14 3.93
N ILE A 47 -1.86 -8.70 3.84
CA ILE A 47 -0.92 -8.31 2.78
C ILE A 47 -1.44 -8.71 1.40
N ALA A 48 -2.13 -9.86 1.28
CA ALA A 48 -2.78 -10.27 0.05
C ALA A 48 -3.92 -9.31 -0.33
N ALA A 49 -4.81 -8.97 0.61
CA ALA A 49 -5.89 -8.01 0.38
C ALA A 49 -5.35 -6.61 0.01
N LEU A 50 -4.23 -6.20 0.60
CA LEU A 50 -3.58 -4.93 0.29
C LEU A 50 -3.00 -4.92 -1.13
N GLY A 51 -2.28 -5.99 -1.53
CA GLY A 51 -1.72 -6.11 -2.88
C GLY A 51 -2.80 -6.11 -3.98
N GLU A 52 -3.99 -6.57 -3.64
CA GLU A 52 -5.18 -6.48 -4.49
C GLU A 52 -5.80 -5.08 -4.51
N ALA A 53 -5.84 -4.39 -3.38
CA ALA A 53 -6.47 -3.06 -3.28
C ALA A 53 -5.65 -1.96 -3.96
N ILE A 54 -4.31 -1.99 -3.87
CA ILE A 54 -3.45 -0.91 -4.37
C ILE A 54 -3.62 -0.68 -5.89
N PRO A 55 -3.52 -1.68 -6.77
CA PRO A 55 -3.72 -1.47 -8.21
C PRO A 55 -5.10 -0.89 -8.52
N ARG A 56 -6.16 -1.39 -7.86
CA ARG A 56 -7.52 -0.88 -8.06
C ARG A 56 -7.67 0.60 -7.68
N LEU A 57 -6.99 1.03 -6.63
CA LEU A 57 -6.98 2.44 -6.23
C LEU A 57 -6.20 3.29 -7.24
N ILE A 58 -5.07 2.79 -7.76
CA ILE A 58 -4.31 3.48 -8.80
C ILE A 58 -5.15 3.62 -10.08
N GLU A 59 -5.80 2.54 -10.53
CA GLU A 59 -6.70 2.55 -11.68
C GLU A 59 -7.84 3.57 -11.52
N GLN A 60 -8.38 3.74 -10.31
CA GLN A 60 -9.41 4.73 -10.01
C GLN A 60 -8.90 6.18 -10.06
N LEU A 61 -7.62 6.41 -9.72
CA LEU A 61 -7.00 7.74 -9.78
C LEU A 61 -6.58 8.11 -11.21
N GLU A 62 -6.23 7.11 -12.03
CA GLU A 62 -5.86 7.29 -13.43
C GLU A 62 -7.08 7.37 -14.36
N ALA A 63 -8.24 6.89 -13.92
CA ALA A 63 -9.48 7.03 -14.66
C ALA A 63 -9.77 8.53 -14.87
N PRO A 64 -9.95 9.00 -16.12
CA PRO A 64 -10.27 10.38 -16.38
C PRO A 64 -11.58 10.73 -15.66
N ASP A 65 -11.61 11.89 -15.01
CA ASP A 65 -12.80 12.46 -14.38
C ASP A 65 -13.91 12.50 -15.43
N GLN A 66 -14.78 11.50 -15.44
CA GLN A 66 -16.01 11.52 -16.22
C GLN A 66 -16.99 12.39 -15.43
N HIS A 67 -16.70 13.68 -15.30
CA HIS A 67 -17.76 14.65 -15.15
C HIS A 67 -18.52 14.63 -16.47
N PRO A 68 -19.79 14.18 -16.50
CA PRO A 68 -20.60 14.46 -17.67
C PRO A 68 -20.66 15.97 -17.80
N ASP A 69 -20.14 16.49 -18.92
CA ASP A 69 -20.40 17.84 -19.39
C ASP A 69 -21.93 17.99 -19.47
N VAL A 70 -22.51 18.56 -18.41
CA VAL A 70 -23.92 18.96 -18.43
C VAL A 70 -23.95 20.30 -19.15
N SER A 71 -24.11 20.23 -20.47
CA SER A 71 -24.49 21.35 -21.34
C SER A 71 -25.84 21.94 -20.94
#